data_AF-A0A662T9K5-F1
#
_entry.id   AF-A0A662T9K5-F1
#
_cell.length_a   1.000
_cell.length_b   1.000
_cell.length_c   1.000
_cell.angle_alpha   90.00
_cell.angle_beta   90.00
_cell.angle_gamma   90.00
#
_symmetry.space_group_name_H-M   'P 1'
#
loop_
_entity.id
_entity.type
_entity.pdbx_description
1 polymer ?
#
loop_
_entity_poly.entity_id
_entity_poly.type
_entity_poly.pdbx_seq_one_letter_code
_entity_poly.pdbx_strand_id
1 'polypeptide(L)'
;MDRLQKLFNYISEYIVPSEAEVSNVLNIAEGYRLQIYELFKDVIEDYNDVYIGGSVARGTFFKDDFDIDIFIRFPPTLDIEYIKGMLFTKLSEIFPKDKIRKRYAEHPYAEIIFDEYSLNVVPSFKTQYPSWLSPADRSYYHNQYLKERIKPYRRDVILAKSLFKGIGVYGAEVYIGGLSGYLTELLVLHYRGLENLLNAIAKWRPPVIIDIEKLYSSQKEIRNVFEGYNLIVVDPVDKGRNVAAALTKRKFSMLISGVKAFLSDPKPSYFHIFSSERTKPEYNYRELIKSHPIIVIDLVHEAKIEDIHYPQLTSFARKIVRQLEYHGFNVYKYAVFSDYLSRSIAVILLSSDRQPKYTVYTGPYPYLSGESSFLEKNKGLIKWIGYDGRWYVLKTPKYSDVYSLITDVIDKGLIKPPKELYKKYSVYRLNLTHLKRDRKLFSWIKEFIVGDEFWKEHI
;
A
#
# COMPACT_ATOMS: atom_id res chain seq x y z
N MET A 1 -18.07 -20.39 19.24
CA MET A 1 -17.61 -19.34 20.17
C MET A 1 -16.37 -19.74 20.95
N ASP A 2 -16.35 -20.89 21.63
CA ASP A 2 -15.21 -21.30 22.48
C ASP A 2 -13.84 -21.41 21.74
N ARG A 3 -13.81 -21.91 20.50
CA ARG A 3 -12.56 -22.06 19.72
C ARG A 3 -11.90 -20.72 19.33
N LEU A 4 -12.70 -19.71 18.95
CA LEU A 4 -12.18 -18.38 18.56
C LEU A 4 -11.61 -17.64 19.77
N GLN A 5 -12.32 -17.66 20.89
CA GLN A 5 -11.85 -17.00 22.11
C GLN A 5 -10.58 -17.66 22.65
N LYS A 6 -10.52 -19.01 22.64
CA LYS A 6 -9.28 -19.75 22.98
C LYS A 6 -8.12 -19.36 22.09
N LEU A 7 -8.33 -19.28 20.77
CA LEU A 7 -7.30 -18.84 19.84
C LEU A 7 -6.86 -17.40 20.15
N PHE A 8 -7.79 -16.46 20.31
CA PHE A 8 -7.44 -15.08 20.65
C PHE A 8 -6.71 -14.96 21.99
N ASN A 9 -7.05 -15.77 22.99
CA ASN A 9 -6.32 -15.83 24.26
C ASN A 9 -4.88 -16.30 24.03
N TYR A 10 -4.70 -17.43 23.33
CA TYR A 10 -3.39 -17.96 22.98
C TYR A 10 -2.53 -16.93 22.22
N ILE A 11 -3.06 -16.29 21.17
CA ILE A 11 -2.32 -15.26 20.42
C ILE A 11 -1.96 -14.07 21.30
N SER A 12 -2.85 -13.69 22.24
CA SER A 12 -2.62 -12.52 23.11
C SER A 12 -1.37 -12.67 23.98
N GLU A 13 -1.03 -13.89 24.40
CA GLU A 13 0.17 -14.17 25.20
C GLU A 13 1.47 -13.75 24.49
N TYR A 14 1.47 -13.70 23.16
CA TYR A 14 2.64 -13.35 22.35
C TYR A 14 2.71 -11.88 21.94
N ILE A 15 1.56 -11.20 21.78
CA ILE A 15 1.52 -9.88 21.12
C ILE A 15 0.91 -8.77 21.95
N VAL A 16 0.17 -9.09 23.03
CA VAL A 16 -0.49 -8.08 23.86
C VAL A 16 0.43 -7.77 25.04
N PRO A 17 0.91 -6.52 25.20
CA PRO A 17 1.71 -6.16 26.36
C PRO A 17 0.83 -6.19 27.62
N SER A 18 1.41 -6.65 28.71
CA SER A 18 0.85 -6.54 30.06
C SER A 18 0.74 -5.08 30.50
N GLU A 19 -0.10 -4.79 31.48
CA GLU A 19 -0.23 -3.42 32.03
C GLU A 19 1.09 -2.88 32.58
N ALA A 20 1.97 -3.75 33.12
CA ALA A 20 3.30 -3.36 33.57
C ALA A 20 4.22 -2.96 32.41
N GLU A 21 4.22 -3.73 31.31
CA GLU A 21 4.95 -3.38 30.09
C GLU A 21 4.43 -2.07 29.49
N VAL A 22 3.11 -1.88 29.43
CA VAL A 22 2.49 -0.61 28.98
C VAL A 22 2.93 0.56 29.85
N SER A 23 2.89 0.42 31.18
CA SER A 23 3.33 1.48 32.10
C SER A 23 4.82 1.79 31.94
N ASN A 24 5.66 0.77 31.74
CA ASN A 24 7.10 0.97 31.53
C ASN A 24 7.39 1.75 30.24
N VAL A 25 6.77 1.35 29.13
CA VAL A 25 6.93 2.05 27.84
C VAL A 25 6.42 3.49 27.92
N LEU A 26 5.30 3.73 28.62
CA LEU A 26 4.78 5.09 28.83
C LEU A 26 5.73 5.96 29.66
N ASN A 27 6.38 5.39 30.70
CA ASN A 27 7.37 6.12 31.49
C ASN A 27 8.61 6.50 30.66
N ILE A 28 9.08 5.59 29.80
CA ILE A 28 10.18 5.87 28.86
C ILE A 28 9.79 6.98 27.89
N ALA A 29 8.59 6.87 27.29
CA ALA A 29 8.07 7.87 26.37
C ALA A 29 7.92 9.25 27.04
N GLU A 30 7.49 9.30 28.31
CA GLU A 30 7.38 10.53 29.07
C GLU A 30 8.74 11.16 29.37
N GLY A 31 9.76 10.35 29.65
CA GLY A 31 11.14 10.82 29.78
C GLY A 31 11.64 11.51 28.51
N TYR A 32 11.40 10.92 27.33
CA TYR A 32 11.72 11.55 26.05
C TYR A 32 10.87 12.79 25.77
N ARG A 33 9.57 12.76 26.13
CA ARG A 33 8.67 13.91 25.95
C ARG A 33 9.18 15.13 26.73
N LEU A 34 9.64 14.92 27.96
CA LEU A 34 10.24 15.96 28.79
C LEU A 34 11.55 16.51 28.21
N GLN A 35 12.46 15.64 27.75
CA GLN A 35 13.70 16.07 27.10
C GLN A 35 13.44 16.90 25.84
N ILE A 36 12.48 16.45 25.01
CA ILE A 36 12.08 17.17 23.80
C ILE A 36 11.39 18.48 24.17
N TYR A 37 10.52 18.51 25.18
CA TYR A 37 9.93 19.75 25.66
C TYR A 37 11.02 20.77 26.05
N GLU A 38 12.01 20.37 26.85
CA GLU A 38 13.10 21.27 27.25
C GLU A 38 13.90 21.80 26.07
N LEU A 39 14.10 21.01 25.01
CA LEU A 39 14.76 21.48 23.79
C LEU A 39 13.96 22.54 23.04
N PHE A 40 12.62 22.49 23.08
CA PHE A 40 11.75 23.33 22.26
C PHE A 40 10.95 24.38 23.05
N LYS A 41 11.12 24.47 24.38
CA LYS A 41 10.35 25.36 25.27
C LYS A 41 10.40 26.85 24.90
N ASP A 42 11.49 27.31 24.27
CA ASP A 42 11.65 28.70 23.84
C ASP A 42 10.94 29.00 22.50
N VAL A 43 10.37 27.97 21.86
CA VAL A 43 9.76 28.04 20.52
C VAL A 43 8.29 27.68 20.56
N ILE A 44 7.89 26.76 21.43
CA ILE A 44 6.49 26.33 21.61
C ILE A 44 5.78 27.18 22.66
N GLU A 45 4.46 27.25 22.58
CA GLU A 45 3.64 28.11 23.46
C GLU A 45 3.23 27.44 24.77
N ASP A 46 2.98 26.13 24.76
CA ASP A 46 2.43 25.38 25.89
C ASP A 46 3.21 24.08 26.14
N TYR A 47 3.31 23.68 27.40
CA TYR A 47 3.88 22.40 27.81
C TYR A 47 3.20 21.19 27.15
N ASN A 48 1.89 21.27 26.93
CA ASN A 48 1.08 20.23 26.31
C ASN A 48 1.21 20.21 24.78
N ASP A 49 1.88 21.18 24.16
CA ASP A 49 2.17 21.16 22.74
C ASP A 49 3.26 20.13 22.38
N VAL A 50 3.95 19.55 23.37
CA VAL A 50 4.76 18.33 23.22
C VAL A 50 4.04 17.17 23.91
N TYR A 51 3.59 16.19 23.13
CA TYR A 51 2.77 15.10 23.63
C TYR A 51 3.12 13.75 23.01
N ILE A 52 2.88 12.67 23.76
CA ILE A 52 3.00 11.30 23.27
C ILE A 52 1.77 10.99 22.42
N GLY A 53 1.98 10.56 21.18
CA GLY A 53 0.94 10.16 20.25
C GLY A 53 1.00 8.66 19.93
N GLY A 54 0.36 8.31 18.81
CA GLY A 54 0.49 6.98 18.24
C GLY A 54 -0.08 5.84 19.08
N SER A 55 0.37 4.64 18.75
CA SER A 55 -0.14 3.41 19.38
C SER A 55 0.28 3.28 20.85
N VAL A 56 1.45 3.83 21.22
CA VAL A 56 1.96 3.90 22.60
C VAL A 56 1.02 4.73 23.48
N ALA A 57 0.67 5.96 23.09
CA ALA A 57 -0.25 6.81 23.86
C ALA A 57 -1.61 6.16 24.13
N ARG A 58 -2.03 5.25 23.24
CA ARG A 58 -3.33 4.58 23.29
C ARG A 58 -3.26 3.16 23.87
N GLY A 59 -2.06 2.63 24.14
CA GLY A 59 -1.86 1.26 24.63
C GLY A 59 -2.29 0.19 23.62
N THR A 60 -2.05 0.43 22.33
CA THR A 60 -2.46 -0.47 21.22
C THR A 60 -1.27 -0.92 20.34
N PHE A 61 -0.07 -0.85 20.90
CA PHE A 61 1.18 -1.31 20.28
C PHE A 61 1.36 -2.82 20.48
N PHE A 62 2.22 -3.46 19.66
CA PHE A 62 2.55 -4.86 19.86
C PHE A 62 3.56 -5.01 20.99
N LYS A 63 3.46 -6.11 21.73
CA LYS A 63 4.52 -6.52 22.66
C LYS A 63 5.84 -6.64 21.89
N ASP A 64 6.90 -6.05 22.46
CA ASP A 64 8.28 -6.08 21.94
C ASP A 64 8.49 -5.51 20.51
N ASP A 65 7.48 -4.88 19.91
CA ASP A 65 7.53 -4.23 18.59
C ASP A 65 6.70 -2.94 18.64
N PHE A 66 7.35 -1.83 18.98
CA PHE A 66 6.70 -0.54 19.13
C PHE A 66 7.57 0.64 18.74
N ASP A 67 6.88 1.70 18.30
CA ASP A 67 7.45 3.00 18.03
C ASP A 67 6.88 4.00 19.03
N ILE A 68 7.76 4.80 19.65
CA ILE A 68 7.38 5.92 20.50
C ILE A 68 7.20 7.13 19.59
N ASP A 69 5.97 7.62 19.46
CA ASP A 69 5.69 8.84 18.69
C ASP A 69 5.55 10.04 19.63
N ILE A 70 6.44 11.04 19.48
CA ILE A 70 6.38 12.32 20.19
C ILE A 70 6.09 13.42 19.19
N PHE A 71 4.96 14.08 19.37
CA PHE A 71 4.52 15.19 18.53
C PHE A 71 4.89 16.51 19.17
N ILE A 72 5.26 17.47 18.33
CA ILE A 72 5.49 18.87 18.72
C ILE A 72 4.55 19.75 17.90
N ARG A 73 3.74 20.59 18.56
CA ARG A 73 2.82 21.53 17.91
C ARG A 73 3.47 22.92 17.89
N PHE A 74 3.93 23.32 16.72
CA PHE A 74 4.51 24.63 16.48
C PHE A 74 3.43 25.67 16.16
N PRO A 75 3.65 26.96 16.49
CA PRO A 75 2.79 28.05 16.03
C PRO A 75 2.66 28.04 14.50
N PRO A 76 1.46 28.27 13.94
CA PRO A 76 1.23 28.27 12.50
C PRO A 76 1.91 29.43 11.76
N THR A 77 2.48 30.40 12.49
CA THR A 77 3.27 31.51 11.96
C THR A 77 4.69 31.12 11.55
N LEU A 78 5.19 29.96 12.00
CA LEU A 78 6.52 29.47 11.65
C LEU A 78 6.54 28.78 10.29
N ASP A 79 7.63 28.99 9.54
CA ASP A 79 7.85 28.31 8.27
C ASP A 79 8.20 26.83 8.46
N ILE A 80 7.67 25.97 7.58
CA ILE A 80 7.85 24.52 7.70
C ILE A 80 9.30 24.08 7.43
N GLU A 81 10.04 24.73 6.53
CA GLU A 81 11.45 24.42 6.28
C GLU A 81 12.32 24.86 7.45
N TYR A 82 11.99 26.01 8.07
CA TYR A 82 12.61 26.44 9.32
C TYR A 82 12.39 25.42 10.45
N ILE A 83 11.15 24.95 10.65
CA ILE A 83 10.85 23.90 11.65
C ILE A 83 11.67 22.65 11.39
N LYS A 84 11.73 22.16 10.12
CA LYS A 84 12.52 20.98 9.77
C LYS A 84 14.00 21.16 10.07
N GLY A 85 14.59 22.29 9.69
CA GLY A 85 16.01 22.57 9.94
C GLY A 85 16.33 22.62 11.43
N MET A 86 15.47 23.28 12.20
CA MET A 86 15.58 23.37 13.66
C MET A 86 15.44 22.01 14.34
N LEU A 87 14.45 21.20 13.91
CA LEU A 87 14.15 19.89 14.49
C LEU A 87 15.39 18.99 14.52
N PHE A 88 16.04 18.80 13.37
CA PHE A 88 17.24 17.96 13.28
C PHE A 88 18.42 18.54 14.05
N THR A 89 18.57 19.86 14.06
CA THR A 89 19.66 20.54 14.76
C THR A 89 19.54 20.31 16.27
N LYS A 90 18.38 20.61 16.86
CA LYS A 90 18.12 20.45 18.29
C LYS A 90 18.16 18.98 18.72
N LEU A 91 17.58 18.05 17.94
CA LEU A 91 17.64 16.63 18.28
C LEU A 91 19.08 16.08 18.30
N SER A 92 19.99 16.65 17.50
CA SER A 92 21.40 16.25 17.52
C SER A 92 22.18 16.72 18.77
N GLU A 93 21.57 17.52 19.63
CA GLU A 93 22.12 17.91 20.93
C GLU A 93 21.96 16.80 21.98
N ILE A 94 20.93 15.95 21.84
CA ILE A 94 20.61 14.88 22.80
C ILE A 94 20.77 13.47 22.22
N PHE A 95 20.80 13.32 20.89
CA PHE A 95 20.97 12.03 20.22
C PHE A 95 22.19 12.04 19.28
N PRO A 96 22.95 10.93 19.19
CA PRO A 96 24.03 10.78 18.22
C PRO A 96 23.52 10.94 16.78
N LYS A 97 24.22 11.73 15.96
CA LYS A 97 23.81 12.07 14.59
C LYS A 97 23.61 10.86 13.68
N ASP A 98 24.39 9.80 13.89
CA ASP A 98 24.32 8.52 13.15
C ASP A 98 23.05 7.71 13.48
N LYS A 99 22.43 7.97 14.64
CA LYS A 99 21.15 7.35 15.04
C LYS A 99 19.92 8.12 14.54
N ILE A 100 20.08 9.38 14.14
CA ILE A 100 18.97 10.22 13.66
C ILE A 100 18.82 10.05 12.14
N ARG A 101 17.71 9.49 11.71
CA ARG A 101 17.33 9.37 10.30
C ARG A 101 16.27 10.40 9.94
N LYS A 102 16.48 11.09 8.82
CA LYS A 102 15.44 11.93 8.21
C LYS A 102 14.51 11.03 7.41
N ARG A 103 13.25 10.93 7.80
CA ARG A 103 12.22 10.22 7.01
C ARG A 103 11.41 11.24 6.24
N TYR A 104 11.46 11.17 4.92
CA TYR A 104 10.71 12.03 4.00
C TYR A 104 9.45 11.28 3.52
N ALA A 105 8.49 11.05 4.42
CA ALA A 105 7.14 10.61 4.04
C ALA A 105 6.28 11.82 3.63
N GLU A 106 4.94 11.69 3.61
CA GLU A 106 4.00 12.82 3.42
C GLU A 106 4.26 13.98 4.40
N HIS A 107 4.80 13.67 5.59
CA HIS A 107 5.38 14.63 6.54
C HIS A 107 6.79 14.22 6.94
N PRO A 108 7.78 15.11 6.84
CA PRO A 108 9.11 14.80 7.33
C PRO A 108 9.13 14.76 8.86
N TYR A 109 9.62 13.64 9.40
CA TYR A 109 9.85 13.43 10.83
C TYR A 109 11.28 12.96 11.06
N ALA A 110 11.74 13.09 12.29
CA ALA A 110 13.01 12.53 12.74
C ALA A 110 12.75 11.16 13.37
N GLU A 111 13.38 10.12 12.85
CA GLU A 111 13.37 8.77 13.42
C GLU A 111 14.71 8.55 14.12
N ILE A 112 14.67 8.22 15.41
CA ILE A 112 15.84 7.85 16.21
C ILE A 112 15.76 6.35 16.49
N ILE A 113 16.79 5.61 16.08
CA ILE A 113 16.81 4.14 16.19
C ILE A 113 17.53 3.71 17.46
N PHE A 114 16.84 2.91 18.27
CA PHE A 114 17.40 2.12 19.35
C PHE A 114 17.38 0.64 18.98
N ASP A 115 18.06 -0.19 19.76
CA ASP A 115 18.15 -1.62 19.47
C ASP A 115 16.79 -2.33 19.60
N GLU A 116 15.93 -1.85 20.50
CA GLU A 116 14.64 -2.48 20.85
C GLU A 116 13.40 -1.74 20.31
N TYR A 117 13.52 -0.45 19.98
CA TYR A 117 12.40 0.38 19.51
C TYR A 117 12.89 1.60 18.72
N SER A 118 11.97 2.32 18.08
CA SER A 118 12.26 3.62 17.48
C SER A 118 11.55 4.76 18.21
N LEU A 119 12.15 5.95 18.18
CA LEU A 119 11.53 7.20 18.63
C LEU A 119 11.30 8.10 17.42
N ASN A 120 10.04 8.40 17.14
CA ASN A 120 9.65 9.33 16.09
C ASN A 120 9.31 10.68 16.69
N VAL A 121 10.02 11.72 16.25
CA VAL A 121 9.71 13.11 16.63
C VAL A 121 9.03 13.80 15.44
N VAL A 122 7.74 14.08 15.60
CA VAL A 122 6.84 14.49 14.52
C VAL A 122 6.46 15.96 14.70
N PRO A 123 6.96 16.88 13.86
CA PRO A 123 6.53 18.27 13.87
C PRO A 123 5.11 18.38 13.28
N SER A 124 4.29 19.23 13.89
CA SER A 124 2.94 19.56 13.44
C SER A 124 2.65 21.02 13.75
N PHE A 125 1.60 21.58 13.14
CA PHE A 125 1.13 22.92 13.49
C PHE A 125 0.01 22.87 14.52
N LYS A 126 -0.03 23.89 15.37
CA LYS A 126 -1.11 24.13 16.33
C LYS A 126 -2.33 24.74 15.61
N THR A 127 -2.98 23.93 14.80
CA THR A 127 -4.18 24.30 14.03
C THR A 127 -5.42 23.59 14.57
N GLN A 128 -6.60 23.97 14.07
CA GLN A 128 -7.89 23.34 14.39
C GLN A 128 -8.70 23.17 13.09
N TYR A 129 -9.67 22.23 13.08
CA TYR A 129 -10.59 22.06 11.96
C TYR A 129 -11.35 23.37 11.68
N PRO A 130 -11.54 23.78 10.41
CA PRO A 130 -11.15 23.14 9.14
C PRO A 130 -9.76 23.55 8.60
N SER A 131 -8.97 24.30 9.37
CA SER A 131 -7.78 25.02 8.91
C SER A 131 -6.49 24.22 9.09
N TRP A 132 -6.50 22.92 8.77
CA TRP A 132 -5.30 22.09 8.82
C TRP A 132 -4.25 22.59 7.83
N LEU A 133 -3.01 22.79 8.28
CA LEU A 133 -1.87 23.14 7.42
C LEU A 133 -1.11 21.89 6.99
N SER A 134 -1.17 20.83 7.80
CA SER A 134 -0.54 19.55 7.50
C SER A 134 -1.41 18.36 7.95
N PRO A 135 -1.36 17.20 7.29
CA PRO A 135 -1.95 15.99 7.84
C PRO A 135 -1.52 15.60 9.25
N ALA A 136 -0.30 15.93 9.70
CA ALA A 136 0.15 15.67 11.07
C ALA A 136 -0.63 16.49 12.13
N ASP A 137 -1.22 17.64 11.76
CA ASP A 137 -1.98 18.49 12.68
C ASP A 137 -3.20 17.76 13.28
N ARG A 138 -3.80 16.87 12.47
CA ARG A 138 -4.96 16.06 12.87
C ARG A 138 -4.63 15.07 13.97
N SER A 139 -3.37 14.62 14.06
CA SER A 139 -2.93 13.58 14.99
C SER A 139 -3.19 13.95 16.45
N TYR A 140 -3.14 15.23 16.81
CA TYR A 140 -3.50 15.69 18.15
C TYR A 140 -4.96 15.34 18.46
N TYR A 141 -5.88 15.71 17.56
CA TYR A 141 -7.30 15.47 17.71
C TYR A 141 -7.67 13.98 17.60
N HIS A 142 -6.98 13.22 16.75
CA HIS A 142 -7.13 11.75 16.69
C HIS A 142 -6.78 11.09 18.01
N ASN A 143 -5.67 11.51 18.63
CA ASN A 143 -5.26 11.01 19.94
C ASN A 143 -6.30 11.36 21.01
N GLN A 144 -6.75 12.63 21.09
CA GLN A 144 -7.78 13.03 22.05
C GLN A 144 -9.08 12.25 21.87
N TYR A 145 -9.50 12.03 20.63
CA TYR A 145 -10.71 11.30 20.30
C TYR A 145 -10.65 9.82 20.74
N LEU A 146 -9.52 9.14 20.50
CA LEU A 146 -9.42 7.70 20.75
C LEU A 146 -8.91 7.30 22.14
N LYS A 147 -8.08 8.12 22.80
CA LYS A 147 -7.32 7.74 24.00
C LYS A 147 -8.16 7.05 25.07
N GLU A 148 -9.33 7.60 25.37
CA GLU A 148 -10.26 7.03 26.36
C GLU A 148 -11.22 6.00 25.75
N ARG A 149 -11.72 6.27 24.54
CA ARG A 149 -12.73 5.43 23.87
C ARG A 149 -12.22 4.03 23.50
N ILE A 150 -10.91 3.90 23.25
CA ILE A 150 -10.31 2.64 22.82
C ILE A 150 -9.87 1.74 23.97
N LYS A 151 -9.81 2.25 25.22
CA LYS A 151 -9.34 1.49 26.40
C LYS A 151 -9.99 0.11 26.53
N PRO A 152 -11.34 -0.04 26.40
CA PRO A 152 -11.99 -1.35 26.52
C PRO A 152 -11.64 -2.33 25.40
N TYR A 153 -11.10 -1.84 24.28
CA TYR A 153 -10.89 -2.61 23.06
C TYR A 153 -9.40 -2.72 22.66
N ARG A 154 -8.46 -2.33 23.52
CA ARG A 154 -7.02 -2.34 23.21
C ARG A 154 -6.54 -3.70 22.71
N ARG A 155 -6.90 -4.75 23.46
CA ARG A 155 -6.60 -6.14 23.11
C ARG A 155 -7.12 -6.51 21.71
N ASP A 156 -8.37 -6.16 21.42
CA ASP A 156 -9.01 -6.43 20.15
C ASP A 156 -8.36 -5.68 18.99
N VAL A 157 -7.92 -4.43 19.21
CA VAL A 157 -7.15 -3.67 18.23
C VAL A 157 -5.84 -4.37 17.91
N ILE A 158 -5.09 -4.81 18.92
CA ILE A 158 -3.79 -5.48 18.72
C ILE A 158 -3.97 -6.78 17.94
N LEU A 159 -4.97 -7.59 18.32
CA LEU A 159 -5.33 -8.81 17.58
C LEU A 159 -5.77 -8.50 16.14
N ALA A 160 -6.57 -7.45 15.92
CA ALA A 160 -6.99 -7.00 14.59
C ALA A 160 -5.78 -6.62 13.72
N LYS A 161 -4.88 -5.78 14.25
CA LYS A 161 -3.64 -5.36 13.57
C LYS A 161 -2.82 -6.59 13.19
N SER A 162 -2.64 -7.54 14.11
CA SER A 162 -1.86 -8.76 13.88
C SER A 162 -2.48 -9.68 12.83
N LEU A 163 -3.80 -9.86 12.86
CA LEU A 163 -4.55 -10.65 11.88
C LEU A 163 -4.50 -10.00 10.50
N PHE A 164 -4.73 -8.70 10.40
CA PHE A 164 -4.69 -7.96 9.14
C PHE A 164 -3.28 -7.90 8.55
N LYS A 165 -2.24 -7.77 9.41
CA LYS A 165 -0.83 -7.88 8.99
C LYS A 165 -0.53 -9.28 8.47
N GLY A 166 -1.05 -10.32 9.14
CA GLY A 166 -0.92 -11.69 8.67
C GLY A 166 -1.64 -11.96 7.35
N ILE A 167 -2.86 -11.46 7.16
CA ILE A 167 -3.60 -11.51 5.87
C ILE A 167 -2.88 -10.69 4.77
N GLY A 168 -1.98 -9.77 5.15
CA GLY A 168 -1.23 -8.92 4.23
C GLY A 168 -2.01 -7.69 3.77
N VAL A 169 -2.92 -7.18 4.60
CA VAL A 169 -3.78 -6.01 4.32
C VAL A 169 -3.61 -4.87 5.33
N TYR A 170 -2.64 -4.97 6.24
CA TYR A 170 -2.30 -3.90 7.20
C TYR A 170 -1.11 -3.07 6.70
N GLY A 171 -1.18 -1.76 6.89
CA GLY A 171 -0.23 -0.76 6.38
C GLY A 171 -0.92 0.18 5.38
N ALA A 172 -0.78 1.49 5.57
CA ALA A 172 -1.40 2.52 4.73
C ALA A 172 -0.41 3.21 3.77
N GLU A 173 0.86 2.83 3.85
CA GLU A 173 1.91 3.17 2.91
C GLU A 173 1.45 2.85 1.48
N VAL A 174 1.84 3.67 0.51
CA VAL A 174 1.27 3.59 -0.84
C VAL A 174 1.62 2.26 -1.52
N TYR A 175 2.77 1.68 -1.17
CA TYR A 175 3.20 0.39 -1.66
C TYR A 175 2.42 -0.81 -1.09
N ILE A 176 1.75 -0.63 0.06
CA ILE A 176 0.86 -1.64 0.66
C ILE A 176 -0.58 -1.40 0.22
N GLY A 177 -1.07 -0.16 0.38
CA GLY A 177 -2.43 0.24 0.04
C GLY A 177 -3.50 -0.48 0.87
N GLY A 178 -3.23 -0.70 2.17
CA GLY A 178 -4.03 -1.45 3.13
C GLY A 178 -4.69 -0.58 4.22
N LEU A 179 -4.90 -1.16 5.40
CA LEU A 179 -5.52 -0.54 6.57
C LEU A 179 -4.47 0.13 7.46
N SER A 180 -4.65 1.41 7.79
CA SER A 180 -3.82 2.08 8.80
C SER A 180 -4.14 1.61 10.23
N GLY A 181 -3.23 1.89 11.17
CA GLY A 181 -3.49 1.69 12.60
C GLY A 181 -4.71 2.47 13.09
N TYR A 182 -4.82 3.76 12.70
CA TYR A 182 -5.96 4.61 13.05
C TYR A 182 -7.28 4.08 12.46
N LEU A 183 -7.29 3.65 11.20
CA LEU A 183 -8.47 3.02 10.59
C LEU A 183 -8.88 1.76 11.34
N THR A 184 -7.91 0.92 11.70
CA THR A 184 -8.15 -0.31 12.45
C THR A 184 -8.79 -0.02 13.81
N GLU A 185 -8.29 0.98 14.53
CA GLU A 185 -8.84 1.43 15.81
C GLU A 185 -10.29 1.94 15.67
N LEU A 186 -10.57 2.76 14.65
CA LEU A 186 -11.94 3.24 14.38
C LEU A 186 -12.90 2.11 14.02
N LEU A 187 -12.45 1.13 13.23
CA LEU A 187 -13.25 -0.05 12.87
C LEU A 187 -13.58 -0.87 14.11
N VAL A 188 -12.59 -1.20 14.95
CA VAL A 188 -12.82 -1.95 16.19
C VAL A 188 -13.74 -1.18 17.13
N LEU A 189 -13.55 0.14 17.26
CA LEU A 189 -14.42 1.00 18.07
C LEU A 189 -15.87 0.98 17.56
N HIS A 190 -16.08 1.15 16.25
CA HIS A 190 -17.41 1.19 15.65
C HIS A 190 -18.18 -0.13 15.84
N TYR A 191 -17.51 -1.26 15.60
CA TYR A 191 -18.12 -2.59 15.76
C TYR A 191 -18.07 -3.12 17.20
N ARG A 192 -17.46 -2.38 18.13
CA ARG A 192 -17.34 -2.74 19.56
C ARG A 192 -16.66 -4.08 19.78
N GLY A 193 -15.49 -4.24 19.15
CA GLY A 193 -14.63 -5.41 19.35
C GLY A 193 -14.31 -6.18 18.06
N LEU A 194 -13.33 -7.08 18.17
CA LEU A 194 -12.76 -7.80 17.02
C LEU A 194 -13.75 -8.78 16.40
N GLU A 195 -14.45 -9.59 17.21
CA GLU A 195 -15.35 -10.61 16.67
C GLU A 195 -16.50 -9.98 15.85
N ASN A 196 -17.09 -8.90 16.36
CA ASN A 196 -18.13 -8.15 15.66
C ASN A 196 -17.59 -7.52 14.37
N LEU A 197 -16.36 -6.98 14.40
CA LEU A 197 -15.70 -6.45 13.21
C LEU A 197 -15.51 -7.53 12.14
N LEU A 198 -15.01 -8.71 12.52
CA LEU A 198 -14.78 -9.82 11.57
C LEU A 198 -16.09 -10.32 10.96
N ASN A 199 -17.12 -10.50 11.78
CA ASN A 199 -18.45 -10.89 11.32
C ASN A 199 -19.07 -9.86 10.36
N ALA A 200 -18.81 -8.57 10.58
CA ALA A 200 -19.24 -7.51 9.68
C ALA A 200 -18.45 -7.51 8.37
N ILE A 201 -17.11 -7.61 8.43
CA ILE A 201 -16.23 -7.68 7.25
C ILE A 201 -16.64 -8.83 6.33
N ALA A 202 -16.94 -10.01 6.87
CA ALA A 202 -17.38 -11.16 6.08
C ALA A 202 -18.66 -10.89 5.27
N LYS A 203 -19.47 -9.90 5.67
CA LYS A 203 -20.73 -9.51 5.02
C LYS A 203 -20.63 -8.22 4.20
N TRP A 204 -19.49 -7.53 4.23
CA TRP A 204 -19.30 -6.26 3.53
C TRP A 204 -19.59 -6.37 2.02
N ARG A 205 -20.29 -5.36 1.50
CA ARG A 205 -20.49 -5.12 0.07
C ARG A 205 -20.15 -3.65 -0.21
N PRO A 206 -19.31 -3.35 -1.22
CA PRO A 206 -18.92 -1.98 -1.51
C PRO A 206 -20.08 -1.17 -2.13
N PRO A 207 -20.19 0.14 -1.84
CA PRO A 207 -19.41 0.86 -0.84
C PRO A 207 -19.91 0.56 0.59
N VAL A 208 -18.97 0.30 1.51
CA VAL A 208 -19.24 0.26 2.95
C VAL A 208 -19.03 1.65 3.52
N ILE A 209 -20.01 2.18 4.27
CA ILE A 209 -19.98 3.55 4.78
C ILE A 209 -20.12 3.54 6.28
N ILE A 210 -19.17 4.17 6.96
CA ILE A 210 -19.11 4.28 8.42
C ILE A 210 -18.92 5.76 8.75
N ASP A 211 -19.89 6.34 9.46
CA ASP A 211 -19.84 7.68 10.01
C ASP A 211 -20.18 7.59 11.51
N ILE A 212 -19.13 7.52 12.34
CA ILE A 212 -19.25 7.21 13.77
C ILE A 212 -19.98 8.33 14.51
N GLU A 213 -19.66 9.58 14.16
CA GLU A 213 -20.21 10.79 14.80
C GLU A 213 -21.43 11.35 14.06
N LYS A 214 -21.86 10.71 12.96
CA LYS A 214 -22.99 11.15 12.13
C LYS A 214 -22.82 12.59 11.64
N LEU A 215 -21.63 12.92 11.16
CA LEU A 215 -21.27 14.26 10.67
C LEU A 215 -22.03 14.65 9.40
N TYR A 216 -22.63 13.67 8.72
CA TYR A 216 -23.43 13.85 7.51
C TYR A 216 -24.91 13.52 7.73
N SER A 217 -25.77 14.21 6.98
CA SER A 217 -27.23 14.03 7.08
C SER A 217 -27.71 12.70 6.50
N SER A 218 -26.97 12.14 5.54
CA SER A 218 -27.34 10.89 4.86
C SER A 218 -26.13 10.17 4.26
N GLN A 219 -26.25 8.85 4.07
CA GLN A 219 -25.24 8.08 3.34
C GLN A 219 -25.08 8.53 1.87
N LYS A 220 -26.13 9.10 1.26
CA LYS A 220 -26.07 9.62 -0.11
C LYS A 220 -25.10 10.80 -0.20
N GLU A 221 -25.15 11.69 0.79
CA GLU A 221 -24.24 12.83 0.89
C GLU A 221 -22.78 12.35 0.99
N ILE A 222 -22.51 11.38 1.87
CA ILE A 222 -21.19 10.78 2.03
C ILE A 222 -20.68 10.16 0.72
N ARG A 223 -21.53 9.42 -0.01
CA ARG A 223 -21.15 8.82 -1.30
C ARG A 223 -20.77 9.84 -2.35
N ASN A 224 -21.47 10.99 -2.37
CA ASN A 224 -21.17 12.06 -3.30
C ASN A 224 -19.85 12.75 -2.96
N VAL A 225 -19.54 12.92 -1.67
CA VAL A 225 -18.27 13.51 -1.22
C VAL A 225 -17.08 12.56 -1.47
N PHE A 226 -17.26 11.27 -1.22
CA PHE A 226 -16.20 10.26 -1.32
C PHE A 226 -16.51 9.24 -2.43
N GLU A 227 -16.69 9.73 -3.66
CA GLU A 227 -16.99 8.88 -4.80
C GLU A 227 -15.82 7.92 -5.13
N GLY A 228 -16.15 6.69 -5.55
CA GLY A 228 -15.17 5.72 -6.06
C GLY A 228 -14.46 4.85 -5.00
N TYR A 229 -14.71 5.08 -3.70
CA TYR A 229 -14.13 4.28 -2.62
C TYR A 229 -14.99 3.06 -2.25
N ASN A 230 -14.34 1.91 -2.00
CA ASN A 230 -15.02 0.69 -1.55
C ASN A 230 -15.35 0.70 -0.05
N LEU A 231 -14.54 1.39 0.74
CA LEU A 231 -14.72 1.63 2.16
C LEU A 231 -14.59 3.13 2.40
N ILE A 232 -15.61 3.70 3.03
CA ILE A 232 -15.64 5.10 3.42
C ILE A 232 -15.81 5.11 4.94
N VAL A 233 -14.79 5.58 5.64
CA VAL A 233 -14.85 5.85 7.08
C VAL A 233 -14.62 7.34 7.25
N VAL A 234 -15.69 8.06 7.58
CA VAL A 234 -15.63 9.50 7.83
C VAL A 234 -14.77 9.73 9.06
N ASP A 235 -13.76 10.60 8.95
CA ASP A 235 -12.89 10.93 10.07
C ASP A 235 -13.69 11.73 11.13
N PRO A 236 -13.80 11.23 12.38
CA PRO A 236 -14.58 11.91 13.41
C PRO A 236 -14.10 13.32 13.76
N VAL A 237 -12.85 13.67 13.40
CA VAL A 237 -12.28 15.01 13.65
C VAL A 237 -12.18 15.88 12.38
N ASP A 238 -12.53 15.33 11.22
CA ASP A 238 -12.47 16.01 9.93
C ASP A 238 -13.50 15.41 8.97
N LYS A 239 -14.69 16.02 8.87
CA LYS A 239 -15.75 15.53 7.99
C LYS A 239 -15.30 15.41 6.53
N GLY A 240 -14.33 16.20 6.08
CA GLY A 240 -13.82 16.19 4.70
C GLY A 240 -12.84 15.07 4.38
N ARG A 241 -12.55 14.17 5.33
CA ARG A 241 -11.55 13.11 5.18
C ARG A 241 -12.16 11.71 5.23
N ASN A 242 -11.84 10.89 4.23
CA ASN A 242 -12.02 9.43 4.30
C ASN A 242 -10.76 8.79 4.89
N VAL A 243 -10.87 8.20 6.09
CA VAL A 243 -9.75 7.53 6.76
C VAL A 243 -9.25 6.30 5.98
N ALA A 244 -10.11 5.70 5.15
CA ALA A 244 -9.80 4.53 4.32
C ALA A 244 -9.31 4.89 2.91
N ALA A 245 -8.90 6.13 2.64
CA ALA A 245 -8.51 6.56 1.30
C ALA A 245 -7.33 5.78 0.69
N ALA A 246 -6.40 5.28 1.52
CA ALA A 246 -5.28 4.46 1.08
C ALA A 246 -5.66 3.01 0.72
N LEU A 247 -6.84 2.53 1.16
CA LEU A 247 -7.24 1.14 1.00
C LEU A 247 -7.61 0.85 -0.47
N THR A 248 -6.77 0.08 -1.14
CA THR A 248 -6.98 -0.31 -2.53
C THR A 248 -8.13 -1.32 -2.68
N LYS A 249 -8.76 -1.36 -3.86
CA LYS A 249 -9.78 -2.37 -4.20
C LYS A 249 -9.29 -3.81 -4.02
N ARG A 250 -8.02 -4.08 -4.33
CA ARG A 250 -7.39 -5.40 -4.13
C ARG A 250 -7.34 -5.73 -2.63
N LYS A 251 -6.76 -4.86 -1.80
CA LYS A 251 -6.64 -5.10 -0.35
C LYS A 251 -8.00 -5.17 0.35
N PHE A 252 -8.98 -4.36 -0.05
CA PHE A 252 -10.37 -4.48 0.41
C PHE A 252 -10.96 -5.88 0.12
N SER A 253 -10.75 -6.39 -1.09
CA SER A 253 -11.26 -7.72 -1.48
C SER A 253 -10.51 -8.85 -0.76
N MET A 254 -9.18 -8.72 -0.60
CA MET A 254 -8.36 -9.64 0.18
C MET A 254 -8.79 -9.67 1.65
N LEU A 255 -9.11 -8.52 2.25
CA LEU A 255 -9.61 -8.43 3.62
C LEU A 255 -10.89 -9.25 3.79
N ILE A 256 -11.88 -9.05 2.91
CA ILE A 256 -13.14 -9.80 2.98
C ILE A 256 -12.89 -11.30 2.79
N SER A 257 -12.12 -11.70 1.78
CA SER A 257 -11.82 -13.11 1.48
C SER A 257 -11.03 -13.78 2.62
N GLY A 258 -9.98 -13.13 3.11
CA GLY A 258 -9.14 -13.64 4.20
C GLY A 258 -9.89 -13.75 5.51
N VAL A 259 -10.76 -12.80 5.84
CA VAL A 259 -11.62 -12.88 7.04
C VAL A 259 -12.65 -14.00 6.91
N LYS A 260 -13.26 -14.20 5.73
CA LYS A 260 -14.16 -15.35 5.51
C LYS A 260 -13.47 -16.68 5.75
N ALA A 261 -12.26 -16.85 5.19
CA ALA A 261 -11.46 -18.06 5.37
C ALA A 261 -10.99 -18.23 6.82
N PHE A 262 -10.62 -17.15 7.51
CA PHE A 262 -10.28 -17.21 8.93
C PHE A 262 -11.46 -17.65 9.79
N LEU A 263 -12.67 -17.14 9.52
CA LEU A 263 -13.86 -17.50 10.27
C LEU A 263 -14.32 -18.95 9.99
N SER A 264 -14.03 -19.52 8.83
CA SER A 264 -14.34 -20.94 8.53
C SER A 264 -13.38 -21.91 9.23
N ASP A 265 -12.07 -21.63 9.23
CA ASP A 265 -11.06 -22.42 9.94
C ASP A 265 -10.07 -21.53 10.72
N PRO A 266 -10.42 -21.09 11.94
CA PRO A 266 -9.56 -20.24 12.74
C PRO A 266 -8.29 -20.98 13.19
N LYS A 267 -7.12 -20.41 12.85
CA LYS A 267 -5.80 -20.96 13.20
C LYS A 267 -4.72 -19.89 13.40
N PRO A 268 -3.67 -20.17 14.19
CA PRO A 268 -2.60 -19.21 14.47
C PRO A 268 -1.92 -18.62 13.23
N SER A 269 -1.75 -19.42 12.16
CA SER A 269 -1.02 -19.02 10.94
C SER A 269 -1.60 -17.78 10.21
N TYR A 270 -2.83 -17.36 10.55
CA TYR A 270 -3.42 -16.11 10.06
C TYR A 270 -2.84 -14.86 10.71
N PHE A 271 -2.24 -14.97 11.88
CA PHE A 271 -1.57 -13.87 12.58
C PHE A 271 -0.12 -13.74 12.11
N HIS A 272 0.39 -12.51 12.02
CA HIS A 272 1.69 -12.24 11.40
C HIS A 272 2.87 -12.97 12.07
N ILE A 273 2.83 -13.13 13.39
CA ILE A 273 3.87 -13.82 14.17
C ILE A 273 3.99 -15.32 13.86
N PHE A 274 2.92 -15.94 13.34
CA PHE A 274 2.88 -17.36 12.96
C PHE A 274 2.87 -17.53 11.43
N SER A 275 3.27 -16.51 10.68
CA SER A 275 3.26 -16.57 9.21
C SER A 275 4.24 -17.60 8.62
N SER A 276 5.28 -17.96 9.38
CA SER A 276 6.23 -19.04 9.05
C SER A 276 5.59 -20.43 9.06
N GLU A 277 4.53 -20.64 9.83
CA GLU A 277 3.82 -21.93 9.94
C GLU A 277 2.87 -22.20 8.77
N ARG A 278 2.74 -21.25 7.84
CA ARG A 278 1.85 -21.40 6.69
C ARG A 278 2.35 -22.51 5.78
N THR A 279 1.47 -23.48 5.51
CA THR A 279 1.68 -24.42 4.42
C THR A 279 1.69 -23.65 3.11
N LYS A 280 2.84 -23.66 2.42
CA LYS A 280 2.93 -23.10 1.06
C LYS A 280 2.48 -24.18 0.08
N PRO A 281 1.30 -24.06 -0.54
CA PRO A 281 0.91 -24.98 -1.60
C PRO A 281 2.00 -25.10 -2.68
N GLU A 282 2.31 -26.33 -3.05
CA GLU A 282 3.32 -26.64 -4.06
C GLU A 282 2.67 -26.63 -5.45
N TYR A 283 2.53 -25.43 -6.03
CA TYR A 283 2.09 -25.32 -7.42
C TYR A 283 3.25 -25.63 -8.38
N ASN A 284 2.92 -26.19 -9.54
CA ASN A 284 3.88 -26.40 -10.62
C ASN A 284 4.20 -25.09 -11.36
N TYR A 285 4.72 -24.08 -10.65
CA TYR A 285 5.13 -22.80 -11.24
C TYR A 285 6.17 -22.98 -12.36
N ARG A 286 6.94 -24.09 -12.32
CA ARG A 286 7.94 -24.44 -13.34
C ARG A 286 7.30 -24.72 -14.69
N GLU A 287 6.16 -25.40 -14.70
CA GLU A 287 5.39 -25.65 -15.93
C GLU A 287 4.82 -24.35 -16.50
N LEU A 288 4.32 -23.45 -15.65
CA LEU A 288 3.86 -22.14 -16.11
C LEU A 288 4.98 -21.33 -16.77
N ILE A 289 6.17 -21.27 -16.16
CA ILE A 289 7.34 -20.57 -16.73
C ILE A 289 7.75 -21.13 -18.10
N LYS A 290 7.58 -22.45 -18.31
CA LYS A 290 7.91 -23.11 -19.58
C LYS A 290 6.84 -22.85 -20.64
N SER A 291 5.57 -22.96 -20.25
CA SER A 291 4.42 -22.89 -21.17
C SER A 291 4.03 -21.46 -21.54
N HIS A 292 4.25 -20.49 -20.65
CA HIS A 292 3.80 -19.12 -20.85
C HIS A 292 4.98 -18.13 -20.82
N PRO A 293 5.00 -17.13 -21.71
CA PRO A 293 5.95 -16.05 -21.62
C PRO A 293 5.72 -15.21 -20.36
N ILE A 294 6.76 -15.12 -19.55
CA ILE A 294 6.86 -14.16 -18.44
C ILE A 294 8.00 -13.22 -18.81
N ILE A 295 7.67 -11.97 -19.10
CA ILE A 295 8.64 -10.95 -19.50
C ILE A 295 9.04 -10.15 -18.26
N VAL A 296 10.35 -9.97 -18.08
CA VAL A 296 10.93 -9.18 -17.00
C VAL A 296 11.58 -7.95 -17.60
N ILE A 297 11.20 -6.79 -17.09
CA ILE A 297 11.89 -5.52 -17.31
C ILE A 297 12.68 -5.22 -16.04
N ASP A 298 14.00 -5.29 -16.14
CA ASP A 298 14.93 -5.15 -15.03
C ASP A 298 15.61 -3.77 -15.07
N LEU A 299 15.48 -3.04 -13.98
CA LEU A 299 15.86 -1.64 -13.84
C LEU A 299 16.89 -1.51 -12.72
N VAL A 300 18.06 -0.96 -13.03
CA VAL A 300 19.12 -0.70 -12.05
C VAL A 300 19.10 0.78 -11.66
N HIS A 301 19.08 1.07 -10.36
CA HIS A 301 19.02 2.41 -9.82
C HIS A 301 19.87 2.59 -8.56
N GLU A 302 19.96 3.82 -8.07
CA GLU A 302 20.47 4.13 -6.72
C GLU A 302 19.35 4.03 -5.70
N ALA A 303 19.66 4.13 -4.41
CA ALA A 303 18.65 4.03 -3.35
C ALA A 303 17.48 5.00 -3.55
N LYS A 304 16.25 4.53 -3.30
CA LYS A 304 15.00 5.27 -3.52
C LYS A 304 14.10 5.24 -2.29
N ILE A 305 13.27 6.27 -2.18
CA ILE A 305 12.20 6.34 -1.16
C ILE A 305 11.01 5.51 -1.65
N GLU A 306 10.57 4.56 -0.82
CA GLU A 306 9.57 3.54 -1.17
C GLU A 306 8.25 4.13 -1.68
N ASP A 307 7.67 5.07 -0.92
CA ASP A 307 6.38 5.70 -1.23
C ASP A 307 6.41 6.61 -2.47
N ILE A 308 7.59 7.06 -2.88
CA ILE A 308 7.76 7.83 -4.12
C ILE A 308 7.99 6.87 -5.30
N HIS A 309 8.85 5.88 -5.10
CA HIS A 309 9.33 5.00 -6.15
C HIS A 309 8.30 3.94 -6.56
N TYR A 310 7.62 3.33 -5.61
CA TYR A 310 6.63 2.28 -5.90
C TYR A 310 5.48 2.75 -6.79
N PRO A 311 4.84 3.92 -6.56
CA PRO A 311 3.80 4.44 -7.45
C PRO A 311 4.33 4.74 -8.85
N GLN A 312 5.54 5.26 -8.94
CA GLN A 312 6.19 5.56 -10.21
C GLN A 312 6.48 4.27 -11.01
N LEU A 313 7.02 3.24 -10.36
CA LEU A 313 7.28 1.93 -10.95
C LEU A 313 5.99 1.24 -11.38
N THR A 314 4.94 1.29 -10.55
CA THR A 314 3.62 0.76 -10.88
C THR A 314 2.99 1.47 -12.07
N SER A 315 3.11 2.81 -12.12
CA SER A 315 2.63 3.62 -13.25
C SER A 315 3.39 3.29 -14.54
N PHE A 316 4.71 3.10 -14.45
CA PHE A 316 5.55 2.66 -15.57
C PHE A 316 5.11 1.29 -16.11
N ALA A 317 5.01 0.27 -15.24
CA ALA A 317 4.57 -1.06 -15.65
C ALA A 317 3.17 -1.04 -16.29
N ARG A 318 2.24 -0.29 -15.70
CA ARG A 318 0.88 -0.11 -16.26
C ARG A 318 0.89 0.54 -17.63
N LYS A 319 1.74 1.55 -17.88
CA LYS A 319 1.87 2.18 -19.21
C LYS A 319 2.41 1.20 -20.24
N ILE A 320 3.40 0.38 -19.87
CA ILE A 320 3.93 -0.67 -20.76
C ILE A 320 2.84 -1.70 -21.08
N VAL A 321 2.11 -2.19 -20.08
CA VAL A 321 0.99 -3.13 -20.28
C VAL A 321 -0.06 -2.55 -21.23
N ARG A 322 -0.44 -1.28 -21.06
CA ARG A 322 -1.37 -0.62 -22.00
C ARG A 322 -0.85 -0.57 -23.43
N GLN A 323 0.45 -0.38 -23.65
CA GLN A 323 1.04 -0.42 -24.99
C GLN A 323 1.03 -1.84 -25.57
N LEU A 324 1.35 -2.85 -24.76
CA LEU A 324 1.27 -4.25 -25.15
C LEU A 324 -0.15 -4.62 -25.60
N GLU A 325 -1.15 -4.30 -24.77
CA GLU A 325 -2.56 -4.55 -25.06
C GLU A 325 -3.04 -3.79 -26.31
N TYR A 326 -2.67 -2.50 -26.44
CA TYR A 326 -2.99 -1.68 -27.61
C TYR A 326 -2.43 -2.26 -28.91
N HIS A 327 -1.27 -2.92 -28.84
CA HIS A 327 -0.64 -3.60 -29.97
C HIS A 327 -1.03 -5.08 -30.12
N GLY A 328 -2.05 -5.54 -29.38
CA GLY A 328 -2.66 -6.86 -29.54
C GLY A 328 -2.02 -7.98 -28.72
N PHE A 329 -1.10 -7.68 -27.81
CA PHE A 329 -0.57 -8.68 -26.88
C PHE A 329 -1.53 -8.87 -25.72
N ASN A 330 -1.98 -10.11 -25.50
CA ASN A 330 -2.89 -10.42 -24.40
C ASN A 330 -2.08 -10.70 -23.11
N VAL A 331 -2.16 -9.75 -22.18
CA VAL A 331 -1.52 -9.74 -20.86
C VAL A 331 -2.47 -10.34 -19.82
N TYR A 332 -2.02 -11.34 -19.08
CA TYR A 332 -2.81 -11.98 -18.03
C TYR A 332 -2.64 -11.31 -16.67
N LYS A 333 -1.40 -10.96 -16.33
CA LYS A 333 -1.05 -10.43 -15.00
C LYS A 333 0.22 -9.60 -15.11
N TYR A 334 0.33 -8.56 -14.29
CA TYR A 334 1.60 -7.86 -14.08
C TYR A 334 1.76 -7.47 -12.61
N ALA A 335 3.01 -7.32 -12.19
CA ALA A 335 3.36 -6.82 -10.86
C ALA A 335 4.74 -6.17 -10.89
N VAL A 336 5.06 -5.46 -9.81
CA VAL A 336 6.35 -4.78 -9.65
C VAL A 336 6.99 -5.13 -8.32
N PHE A 337 8.31 -5.21 -8.31
CA PHE A 337 9.13 -5.40 -7.11
C PHE A 337 10.30 -4.42 -7.14
N SER A 338 10.70 -3.95 -5.97
CA SER A 338 11.85 -3.09 -5.78
C SER A 338 12.53 -3.49 -4.49
N ASP A 339 13.86 -3.60 -4.50
CA ASP A 339 14.64 -3.68 -3.26
C ASP A 339 14.86 -2.29 -2.65
N TYR A 340 14.48 -1.22 -3.37
CA TYR A 340 14.64 0.20 -3.05
C TYR A 340 16.09 0.65 -2.83
N LEU A 341 17.07 -0.23 -3.04
CA LEU A 341 18.49 0.02 -2.84
C LEU A 341 19.21 0.15 -4.18
N SER A 342 18.94 -0.79 -5.09
CA SER A 342 19.72 -0.96 -6.30
C SER A 342 18.92 -1.40 -7.53
N ARG A 343 17.76 -2.01 -7.32
CA ARG A 343 17.09 -2.77 -8.38
C ARG A 343 15.58 -2.78 -8.24
N SER A 344 14.93 -2.63 -9.40
CA SER A 344 13.49 -2.77 -9.57
C SER A 344 13.18 -3.64 -10.76
N ILE A 345 12.08 -4.37 -10.68
CA ILE A 345 11.59 -5.20 -11.78
C ILE A 345 10.10 -4.96 -12.01
N ALA A 346 9.71 -4.98 -13.28
CA ALA A 346 8.32 -5.20 -13.69
C ALA A 346 8.23 -6.57 -14.35
N VAL A 347 7.27 -7.39 -13.89
CA VAL A 347 7.03 -8.73 -14.43
C VAL A 347 5.66 -8.77 -15.06
N ILE A 348 5.59 -9.32 -16.28
CA ILE A 348 4.39 -9.35 -17.10
C ILE A 348 4.20 -10.79 -17.61
N LEU A 349 3.09 -11.43 -17.26
CA LEU A 349 2.68 -12.74 -17.75
C LEU A 349 1.75 -12.54 -18.96
N LEU A 350 2.08 -13.18 -20.08
CA LEU A 350 1.33 -13.07 -21.34
C LEU A 350 0.88 -14.43 -21.86
N SER A 351 -0.10 -14.40 -22.76
CA SER A 351 -0.48 -15.54 -23.61
C SER A 351 0.61 -15.94 -24.61
N SER A 352 1.26 -14.96 -25.23
CA SER A 352 2.31 -15.12 -26.24
C SER A 352 3.25 -13.92 -26.22
N ASP A 353 4.54 -14.15 -26.46
CA ASP A 353 5.56 -13.11 -26.65
C ASP A 353 5.76 -12.73 -28.12
N ARG A 354 5.00 -13.38 -29.03
CA ARG A 354 5.00 -13.13 -30.48
C ARG A 354 3.59 -12.97 -31.03
N GLN A 355 3.44 -12.10 -32.01
CA GLN A 355 2.24 -11.95 -32.81
C GLN A 355 2.27 -12.90 -34.02
N PRO A 356 1.09 -13.32 -34.53
CA PRO A 356 1.01 -13.95 -35.83
C PRO A 356 1.62 -13.05 -36.92
N LYS A 357 2.11 -13.67 -38.01
CA LYS A 357 2.69 -12.94 -39.15
C LYS A 357 1.74 -11.88 -39.71
N TYR A 358 0.44 -12.14 -39.66
CA TYR A 358 -0.59 -11.21 -40.08
C TYR A 358 -1.67 -11.06 -39.01
N THR A 359 -2.09 -9.83 -38.75
CA THR A 359 -3.15 -9.47 -37.82
C THR A 359 -4.22 -8.63 -38.50
N VAL A 360 -5.44 -8.72 -37.98
CA VAL A 360 -6.62 -8.03 -38.52
C VAL A 360 -6.70 -6.64 -37.91
N TYR A 361 -6.86 -5.62 -38.74
CA TYR A 361 -7.10 -4.24 -38.32
C TYR A 361 -8.45 -3.75 -38.81
N THR A 362 -9.19 -3.11 -37.91
CA THR A 362 -10.49 -2.49 -38.20
C THR A 362 -10.32 -1.21 -38.99
N GLY A 363 -11.08 -1.09 -40.07
CA GLY A 363 -11.28 0.13 -40.87
C GLY A 363 -12.62 0.80 -40.56
N PRO A 364 -12.98 1.86 -41.30
CA PRO A 364 -14.24 2.56 -41.15
C PRO A 364 -15.42 1.73 -41.69
N TYR A 365 -16.64 2.14 -41.35
CA TYR A 365 -17.82 1.74 -42.11
C TYR A 365 -17.77 2.34 -43.53
N PRO A 366 -18.23 1.63 -44.56
CA PRO A 366 -18.25 2.14 -45.94
C PRO A 366 -18.98 3.48 -46.10
N TYR A 367 -20.05 3.70 -45.33
CA TYR A 367 -20.85 4.92 -45.38
C TYR A 367 -20.31 6.09 -44.54
N LEU A 368 -19.14 5.95 -43.90
CA LEU A 368 -18.46 7.03 -43.18
C LEU A 368 -17.31 7.58 -44.01
N SER A 369 -16.90 8.82 -43.69
CA SER A 369 -15.73 9.42 -44.30
C SER A 369 -14.46 8.62 -43.99
N GLY A 370 -13.55 8.53 -44.95
CA GLY A 370 -12.26 7.85 -44.81
C GLY A 370 -12.14 6.48 -45.47
N GLU A 371 -13.21 5.95 -46.09
CA GLU A 371 -13.15 4.70 -46.85
C GLU A 371 -12.08 4.73 -47.96
N SER A 372 -12.13 5.72 -48.86
CA SER A 372 -11.17 5.82 -49.97
C SER A 372 -9.72 5.87 -49.48
N SER A 373 -9.46 6.65 -48.42
CA SER A 373 -8.13 6.73 -47.79
C SER A 373 -7.69 5.39 -47.20
N PHE A 374 -8.59 4.67 -46.53
CA PHE A 374 -8.32 3.33 -46.02
C PHE A 374 -8.00 2.33 -47.14
N LEU A 375 -8.79 2.32 -48.22
CA LEU A 375 -8.59 1.41 -49.34
C LEU A 375 -7.28 1.67 -50.08
N GLU A 376 -6.93 2.93 -50.30
CA GLU A 376 -5.66 3.35 -50.93
C GLU A 376 -4.45 3.03 -50.05
N LYS A 377 -4.49 3.40 -48.76
CA LYS A 377 -3.39 3.12 -47.82
C LYS A 377 -3.09 1.62 -47.69
N ASN A 378 -4.10 0.79 -47.90
CA ASN A 378 -4.00 -0.67 -47.78
C ASN A 378 -4.11 -1.38 -49.15
N LYS A 379 -3.71 -0.71 -50.24
CA LYS A 379 -3.70 -1.30 -51.59
C LYS A 379 -2.77 -2.52 -51.64
N GLY A 380 -3.19 -3.58 -52.34
CA GLY A 380 -2.46 -4.85 -52.42
C GLY A 380 -2.57 -5.77 -51.19
N LEU A 381 -3.29 -5.36 -50.14
CA LEU A 381 -3.56 -6.20 -48.97
C LEU A 381 -4.94 -6.85 -49.04
N ILE A 382 -5.12 -7.98 -48.35
CA ILE A 382 -6.42 -8.65 -48.20
C ILE A 382 -7.32 -7.76 -47.34
N LYS A 383 -8.49 -7.40 -47.88
CA LYS A 383 -9.49 -6.52 -47.28
C LYS A 383 -10.88 -7.09 -47.50
N TRP A 384 -11.76 -6.93 -46.52
CA TRP A 384 -13.16 -7.37 -46.62
C TRP A 384 -14.05 -6.52 -45.72
N ILE A 385 -15.37 -6.55 -45.96
CA ILE A 385 -16.35 -5.99 -45.03
C ILE A 385 -16.79 -7.13 -44.10
N GLY A 386 -16.69 -6.92 -42.79
CA GLY A 386 -17.11 -7.92 -41.79
C GLY A 386 -18.63 -7.97 -41.62
N TYR A 387 -19.12 -8.96 -40.87
CA TYR A 387 -20.55 -9.11 -40.57
C TYR A 387 -21.14 -7.94 -39.79
N ASP A 388 -20.31 -7.14 -39.12
CA ASP A 388 -20.70 -5.90 -38.45
C ASP A 388 -20.82 -4.71 -39.41
N GLY A 389 -20.51 -4.88 -40.70
CA GLY A 389 -20.56 -3.86 -41.74
C GLY A 389 -19.32 -2.98 -41.86
N ARG A 390 -18.22 -3.26 -41.14
CA ARG A 390 -16.98 -2.46 -41.20
C ARG A 390 -15.96 -3.05 -42.16
N TRP A 391 -15.10 -2.21 -42.74
CA TRP A 391 -13.90 -2.69 -43.41
C TRP A 391 -12.92 -3.33 -42.44
N TYR A 392 -12.22 -4.35 -42.90
CA TYR A 392 -11.09 -5.00 -42.24
C TYR A 392 -9.94 -5.15 -43.22
N VAL A 393 -8.72 -5.13 -42.70
CA VAL A 393 -7.50 -5.43 -43.46
C VAL A 393 -6.62 -6.41 -42.70
N LEU A 394 -6.08 -7.39 -43.42
CA LEU A 394 -5.07 -8.30 -42.90
C LEU A 394 -3.67 -7.78 -43.27
N LYS A 395 -2.84 -7.44 -42.28
CA LYS A 395 -1.47 -6.92 -42.50
C LYS A 395 -0.49 -7.36 -41.42
N THR A 396 0.80 -7.19 -41.69
CA THR A 396 1.85 -7.46 -40.70
C THR A 396 1.75 -6.48 -39.52
N PRO A 397 1.84 -6.94 -38.27
CA PRO A 397 1.80 -6.05 -37.12
C PRO A 397 3.03 -5.15 -37.09
N LYS A 398 2.88 -3.95 -36.53
CA LYS A 398 4.01 -3.01 -36.34
C LYS A 398 5.13 -3.62 -35.49
N TYR A 399 4.77 -4.40 -34.48
CA TYR A 399 5.69 -5.15 -33.64
C TYR A 399 5.33 -6.64 -33.69
N SER A 400 6.30 -7.47 -34.06
CA SER A 400 6.15 -8.92 -34.15
C SER A 400 6.30 -9.63 -32.81
N ASP A 401 6.91 -8.96 -31.84
CA ASP A 401 7.27 -9.54 -30.56
C ASP A 401 7.27 -8.48 -29.44
N VAL A 402 7.18 -8.94 -28.21
CA VAL A 402 7.09 -8.09 -27.02
C VAL A 402 8.38 -7.30 -26.79
N TYR A 403 9.55 -7.86 -27.10
CA TYR A 403 10.84 -7.22 -26.85
C TYR A 403 11.01 -5.98 -27.71
N SER A 404 10.78 -6.12 -29.02
CA SER A 404 10.88 -5.00 -29.95
C SER A 404 9.92 -3.88 -29.57
N LEU A 405 8.70 -4.20 -29.14
CA LEU A 405 7.76 -3.18 -28.65
C LEU A 405 8.27 -2.48 -27.40
N ILE A 406 8.65 -3.23 -26.34
CA ILE A 406 9.08 -2.65 -25.06
C ILE A 406 10.31 -1.77 -25.24
N THR A 407 11.32 -2.26 -25.97
CA THR A 407 12.54 -1.50 -26.25
C THR A 407 12.21 -0.23 -27.03
N ASP A 408 11.36 -0.31 -28.07
CA ASP A 408 11.00 0.86 -28.88
C ASP A 408 10.26 1.94 -28.08
N VAL A 409 9.31 1.56 -27.21
CA VAL A 409 8.56 2.55 -26.41
C VAL A 409 9.39 3.20 -25.32
N ILE A 410 10.41 2.51 -24.79
CA ILE A 410 11.34 3.06 -23.80
C ILE A 410 12.38 3.95 -24.50
N ASP A 411 13.04 3.46 -25.55
CA ASP A 411 14.15 4.16 -26.19
C ASP A 411 13.71 5.40 -26.98
N LYS A 412 12.51 5.38 -27.58
CA LYS A 412 11.90 6.58 -28.19
C LYS A 412 11.32 7.55 -27.16
N GLY A 413 11.40 7.23 -25.87
CA GLY A 413 10.90 8.07 -24.79
C GLY A 413 9.37 8.23 -24.75
N LEU A 414 8.63 7.36 -25.45
CA LEU A 414 7.17 7.34 -25.42
C LEU A 414 6.65 7.00 -24.02
N ILE A 415 7.33 6.06 -23.36
CA ILE A 415 7.17 5.79 -21.94
C ILE A 415 8.49 6.11 -21.29
N LYS A 416 8.52 7.24 -20.58
CA LYS A 416 9.61 7.57 -19.68
C LYS A 416 9.41 6.81 -18.39
N PRO A 417 10.28 5.86 -18.09
CA PRO A 417 10.40 5.41 -16.73
C PRO A 417 10.77 6.53 -15.74
N PRO A 418 10.59 6.29 -14.44
CA PRO A 418 10.70 7.34 -13.43
C PRO A 418 12.05 8.08 -13.48
N LYS A 419 12.00 9.41 -13.34
CA LYS A 419 13.20 10.27 -13.38
C LYS A 419 14.20 9.72 -12.36
N GLU A 420 15.47 9.60 -12.77
CA GLU A 420 16.62 9.07 -12.00
C GLU A 420 16.88 7.53 -12.04
N LEU A 421 16.19 6.75 -12.87
CA LEU A 421 16.40 5.29 -12.98
C LEU A 421 17.39 4.81 -14.06
N TYR A 422 18.04 5.70 -14.82
CA TYR A 422 18.74 5.29 -16.05
C TYR A 422 20.25 5.35 -15.95
N LYS A 423 20.84 4.32 -15.31
CA LYS A 423 22.18 3.86 -15.71
C LYS A 423 22.06 2.77 -16.78
N LYS A 424 21.23 1.73 -16.58
CA LYS A 424 20.99 0.59 -17.50
C LYS A 424 19.63 -0.09 -17.24
N TYR A 425 18.99 -0.63 -18.28
CA TYR A 425 17.86 -1.56 -18.15
C TYR A 425 18.07 -2.79 -19.03
N SER A 426 17.35 -3.88 -18.74
CA SER A 426 17.30 -5.05 -19.63
C SER A 426 15.89 -5.64 -19.68
N VAL A 427 15.58 -6.30 -20.80
CA VAL A 427 14.29 -6.99 -21.03
C VAL A 427 14.59 -8.42 -21.43
N TYR A 428 14.02 -9.39 -20.70
CA TYR A 428 14.27 -10.81 -20.96
C TYR A 428 13.08 -11.69 -20.63
N ARG A 429 13.03 -12.89 -21.24
CA ARG A 429 12.11 -13.96 -20.83
C ARG A 429 12.59 -14.57 -19.53
N LEU A 430 11.73 -14.64 -18.53
CA LEU A 430 11.99 -15.43 -17.35
C LEU A 430 12.17 -16.91 -17.73
N ASN A 431 13.19 -17.54 -17.17
CA ASN A 431 13.43 -18.96 -17.30
C ASN A 431 13.92 -19.51 -15.95
N LEU A 432 14.05 -20.83 -15.84
CA LEU A 432 14.45 -21.47 -14.58
C LEU A 432 15.89 -21.17 -14.14
N THR A 433 16.78 -20.73 -15.04
CA THR A 433 18.17 -20.40 -14.66
C THR A 433 18.27 -19.03 -14.00
N HIS A 434 17.42 -18.07 -14.40
CA HIS A 434 17.30 -16.77 -13.75
C HIS A 434 16.90 -16.88 -12.28
N LEU A 435 16.06 -17.87 -11.94
CA LEU A 435 15.56 -18.09 -10.58
C LEU A 435 16.61 -18.58 -9.59
N LYS A 436 17.76 -19.08 -10.06
CA LYS A 436 18.83 -19.60 -9.19
C LYS A 436 19.74 -18.52 -8.60
N ARG A 437 19.69 -17.30 -9.14
CA ARG A 437 20.67 -16.23 -8.84
C ARG A 437 20.28 -15.30 -7.69
N ASP A 438 19.00 -15.19 -7.36
CA ASP A 438 18.50 -14.25 -6.35
C ASP A 438 17.31 -14.86 -5.59
N ARG A 439 17.54 -15.23 -4.32
CA ARG A 439 16.53 -15.90 -3.47
C ARG A 439 15.33 -15.01 -3.15
N LYS A 440 15.53 -13.70 -2.93
CA LYS A 440 14.44 -12.77 -2.60
C LYS A 440 13.55 -12.56 -3.81
N LEU A 441 14.17 -12.28 -4.95
CA LEU A 441 13.48 -12.14 -6.23
C LEU A 441 12.74 -13.44 -6.60
N PHE A 442 13.34 -14.60 -6.36
CA PHE A 442 12.71 -15.89 -6.60
C PHE A 442 11.45 -16.10 -5.76
N SER A 443 11.49 -15.80 -4.46
CA SER A 443 10.30 -15.92 -3.60
C SER A 443 9.18 -15.02 -4.12
N TRP A 444 9.51 -13.77 -4.44
CA TRP A 444 8.54 -12.81 -4.96
C TRP A 444 7.97 -13.20 -6.33
N ILE A 445 8.78 -13.73 -7.25
CA ILE A 445 8.30 -14.21 -8.55
C ILE A 445 7.38 -15.42 -8.38
N LYS A 446 7.69 -16.33 -7.43
CA LYS A 446 6.82 -17.47 -7.13
C LYS A 446 5.47 -16.97 -6.61
N GLU A 447 5.48 -16.01 -5.70
CA GLU A 447 4.32 -15.27 -5.18
C GLU A 447 3.51 -14.61 -6.31
N PHE A 448 4.17 -13.91 -7.23
CA PHE A 448 3.54 -13.36 -8.43
C PHE A 448 2.84 -14.42 -9.28
N ILE A 449 3.46 -15.58 -9.51
CA ILE A 449 2.88 -16.65 -10.33
C ILE A 449 1.66 -17.26 -9.64
N VAL A 450 1.83 -17.58 -8.36
CA VAL A 450 0.91 -18.43 -7.62
C VAL A 450 -0.24 -17.62 -6.99
N GLY A 451 -0.01 -16.36 -6.64
CA GLY A 451 -0.87 -15.58 -5.74
C GLY A 451 -0.44 -15.71 -4.28
N ASP A 452 -0.61 -14.62 -3.55
CA ASP A 452 -0.09 -14.44 -2.18
C ASP A 452 -1.15 -14.79 -1.12
N GLU A 453 -2.38 -15.03 -1.56
CA GLU A 453 -3.53 -15.35 -0.73
C GLU A 453 -3.39 -16.78 -0.18
N PHE A 454 -2.62 -16.95 0.90
CA PHE A 454 -2.30 -18.27 1.48
C PHE A 454 -3.52 -19.09 1.91
N TRP A 455 -4.68 -18.44 2.10
CA TRP A 455 -5.93 -19.09 2.53
C TRP A 455 -6.77 -19.66 1.39
N LYS A 456 -6.37 -19.49 0.12
CA LYS A 456 -7.16 -19.95 -1.05
C LYS A 456 -7.38 -21.46 -1.15
N GLU A 457 -6.58 -22.25 -0.44
CA GLU A 457 -6.71 -23.72 -0.38
C GLU A 457 -7.58 -24.20 0.80
N HIS A 458 -8.17 -23.28 1.55
CA HIS A 458 -8.90 -23.56 2.80
C HIS A 458 -10.36 -23.06 2.77
N ILE A 459 -10.88 -22.70 1.59
CA ILE A 459 -12.26 -22.21 1.39
C ILE A 459 -13.13 -23.31 0.81
#